data_AF-E6TV18-F1
#
_entry.id   AF-E6TV18-F1
#
_cell.length_a   1.000
_cell.length_b   1.000
_cell.length_c   1.000
_cell.angle_alpha   90.00
_cell.angle_beta   90.00
_cell.angle_gamma   90.00
#
_symmetry.space_group_name_H-M   'P 1'
#
loop_
_entity.id
_entity.type
_entity.pdbx_description
1 polymer ?
#
loop_
_entity_poly.entity_id
_entity_poly.type
_entity_poly.pdbx_seq_one_letter_code
_entity_poly.pdbx_strand_id
1 'polypeptide(L)'
;MNIFYIAIAVLLIWFIFLRFIPAKGVKQLNTYQLNDILEEKKYQFIDVRTPGEFKQNHISNFKNIPLGELMHRYGELNKEQEVVLICQSGMRSNKASKLLKRLGFSKITNIKGGMAAWSHQ
;
A
#
# COMPACT_ATOMS: atom_id res chain seq x y z
N MET A 1 9.99 29.63 -35.73
CA MET A 1 8.82 28.74 -35.75
C MET A 1 9.15 27.31 -35.29
N ASN A 2 10.29 26.70 -35.66
CA ASN A 2 10.58 25.29 -35.35
C ASN A 2 10.88 24.95 -33.87
N ILE A 3 11.59 25.81 -33.13
CA ILE A 3 11.98 25.52 -31.73
C ILE A 3 10.79 25.37 -30.78
N PHE A 4 9.72 26.15 -31.00
CA PHE A 4 8.52 26.10 -30.18
C PHE A 4 7.77 24.76 -30.36
N TYR A 5 7.62 24.29 -31.60
CA TYR A 5 7.01 22.98 -31.88
C TYR A 5 7.86 21.81 -31.38
N ILE A 6 9.19 21.92 -31.46
CA ILE A 6 10.11 20.92 -30.91
C ILE A 6 9.96 20.85 -29.38
N ALA A 7 9.90 22.00 -28.69
CA ALA A 7 9.70 22.04 -27.24
C ALA A 7 8.36 21.43 -26.81
N ILE A 8 7.28 21.71 -27.55
CA ILE A 8 5.97 21.08 -27.31
C ILE A 8 6.03 19.58 -27.55
N ALA A 9 6.65 19.13 -28.65
CA ALA A 9 6.78 17.71 -28.94
C ALA A 9 7.58 16.97 -27.86
N VAL A 10 8.67 17.57 -27.36
CA VAL A 10 9.47 17.02 -26.25
C VAL A 10 8.67 16.99 -24.95
N LEU A 11 7.91 18.04 -24.62
CA LEU A 11 7.02 18.05 -23.45
C LEU A 11 5.92 17.00 -23.54
N LEU A 12 5.32 16.81 -24.72
CA LEU A 12 4.30 15.78 -24.94
C LEU A 12 4.90 14.38 -24.86
N ILE A 13 6.05 14.14 -25.49
CA ILE A 13 6.76 12.85 -25.41
C ILE A 13 7.16 12.58 -23.96
N TRP A 14 7.73 13.56 -23.25
CA TRP A 14 8.07 13.45 -21.84
C TRP A 14 6.84 13.12 -20.98
N PHE A 15 5.73 13.83 -21.18
CA PHE A 15 4.47 13.59 -20.48
C PHE A 15 3.88 12.20 -20.76
N ILE A 16 3.98 11.74 -22.02
CA ILE A 16 3.60 10.38 -22.42
C ILE A 16 4.51 9.36 -21.72
N PHE A 17 5.83 9.56 -21.74
CA PHE A 17 6.81 8.69 -21.09
C PHE A 17 6.63 8.63 -19.56
N LEU A 18 6.27 9.74 -18.91
CA LEU A 18 5.94 9.77 -17.48
C LEU A 18 4.74 8.88 -17.14
N ARG A 19 3.77 8.71 -18.06
CA ARG A 19 2.64 7.80 -17.89
C ARG A 19 2.99 6.32 -18.07
N PHE A 20 4.10 6.01 -18.74
CA PHE A 20 4.57 4.64 -18.96
C PHE A 20 5.56 4.13 -17.90
N ILE A 21 5.88 4.92 -16.86
CA ILE A 21 6.66 4.43 -15.72
C ILE A 21 5.83 3.38 -15.00
N PRO A 22 6.26 2.10 -14.96
CA PRO A 22 5.49 1.06 -14.30
C PRO A 22 5.38 1.38 -12.80
N ALA A 23 4.15 1.42 -12.29
CA ALA A 23 3.92 1.55 -10.85
C ALA A 23 4.74 0.47 -10.13
N LYS A 24 5.62 0.91 -9.22
CA LYS A 24 6.52 0.05 -8.45
C LYS A 24 5.73 -1.15 -7.89
N GLY A 25 6.34 -2.33 -7.94
CA GLY A 25 5.73 -3.57 -7.45
C GLY A 25 5.31 -3.46 -5.98
N VAL A 26 4.47 -4.39 -5.52
CA VAL A 26 4.13 -4.49 -4.09
C VAL A 26 5.39 -4.90 -3.34
N LYS A 27 5.88 -4.03 -2.45
CA LYS A 27 7.00 -4.34 -1.56
C LYS A 27 6.57 -5.41 -0.56
N GLN A 28 7.47 -6.31 -0.23
CA GLN A 28 7.24 -7.35 0.77
C GLN A 28 8.15 -7.07 1.95
N LEU A 29 7.59 -7.10 3.16
CA LEU A 29 8.32 -6.81 4.39
C LEU A 29 8.06 -7.91 5.41
N ASN A 30 9.10 -8.39 6.08
CA ASN A 30 8.95 -9.41 7.12
C ASN A 30 8.57 -8.74 8.46
N THR A 31 7.95 -9.49 9.36
CA THR A 31 7.48 -8.96 10.65
C THR A 31 8.59 -8.35 11.51
N TYR A 32 9.81 -8.88 11.48
CA TYR A 32 10.95 -8.29 12.22
C TYR A 32 11.28 -6.85 11.80
N GLN A 33 11.11 -6.53 10.52
CA GLN A 33 11.37 -5.19 9.96
C GLN A 33 10.19 -4.23 10.17
N LEU A 34 9.03 -4.73 10.65
CA LEU A 34 7.84 -3.92 10.84
C LEU A 34 8.06 -2.97 12.04
N ASN A 35 8.73 -3.44 13.10
CA ASN A 35 9.07 -2.62 14.27
C ASN A 35 9.83 -1.34 13.88
N ASP A 36 10.81 -1.44 12.99
CA ASP A 36 11.64 -0.32 12.55
C ASP A 36 10.83 0.82 11.91
N ILE A 37 9.66 0.51 11.36
CA ILE A 37 8.84 1.47 10.63
C ILE A 37 7.57 1.88 11.37
N LEU A 38 7.20 1.21 12.46
CA LEU A 38 5.89 1.41 13.12
C LEU A 38 5.64 2.86 13.53
N GLU A 39 6.70 3.58 13.95
CA GLU A 39 6.61 4.97 14.42
C GLU A 39 6.72 6.01 13.29
N GLU A 40 7.01 5.57 12.06
CA GLU A 40 7.22 6.48 10.95
C GLU A 40 5.90 6.98 10.36
N LYS A 41 5.65 8.30 10.47
CA LYS A 41 4.44 8.98 9.97
C LYS A 41 4.23 8.94 8.45
N LYS A 42 5.23 8.47 7.68
CA LYS A 42 5.13 8.37 6.21
C LYS A 42 4.30 7.17 5.76
N TYR A 43 4.04 6.22 6.66
CA TYR A 43 3.24 5.03 6.42
C TYR A 43 1.82 5.19 6.96
N GLN A 44 0.88 4.52 6.30
CA GLN A 44 -0.45 4.26 6.83
C GLN A 44 -0.63 2.74 6.96
N PHE A 45 -0.92 2.29 8.17
CA PHE A 45 -0.96 0.86 8.51
C PHE A 45 -2.40 0.37 8.51
N ILE A 46 -2.69 -0.65 7.69
CA ILE A 46 -4.04 -1.15 7.45
C ILE A 46 -4.11 -2.66 7.69
N ASP A 47 -4.93 -3.06 8.67
CA ASP A 47 -5.23 -4.46 8.94
C ASP A 47 -6.50 -4.85 8.20
N VAL A 48 -6.38 -5.79 7.27
CA VAL A 48 -7.48 -6.24 6.42
C VAL A 48 -8.20 -7.50 6.94
N ARG A 49 -7.91 -7.91 8.18
CA ARG A 49 -8.67 -8.93 8.91
C ARG A 49 -10.08 -8.45 9.24
N THR A 50 -10.92 -9.38 9.68
CA THR A 50 -12.25 -9.05 10.17
C THR A 50 -12.18 -8.17 11.43
N PRO A 51 -13.23 -7.38 11.73
CA PRO A 51 -13.27 -6.60 12.96
C PRO A 51 -13.16 -7.46 14.23
N GLY A 52 -13.64 -8.71 14.20
CA GLY A 52 -13.52 -9.65 15.32
C GLY A 52 -12.07 -10.03 15.59
N GLU A 53 -11.32 -10.44 14.55
CA GLU A 53 -9.88 -10.74 14.66
C GLU A 53 -9.09 -9.52 15.17
N PHE A 54 -9.38 -8.33 14.63
CA PHE A 54 -8.70 -7.09 15.01
C PHE A 54 -8.96 -6.69 16.47
N LYS A 55 -10.20 -6.85 16.94
CA LYS A 55 -10.57 -6.57 18.34
C LYS A 55 -9.92 -7.54 19.33
N GLN A 56 -9.73 -8.81 18.93
CA GLN A 56 -9.07 -9.81 19.78
C GLN A 56 -7.60 -9.47 20.00
N ASN A 57 -6.88 -9.14 18.92
CA ASN A 57 -5.52 -8.64 18.99
C ASN A 57 -5.20 -7.77 17.76
N HIS A 58 -4.45 -6.70 17.95
CA HIS A 58 -3.94 -5.89 16.85
C HIS A 58 -2.66 -5.15 17.27
N ILE A 59 -1.99 -4.59 16.28
CA ILE A 59 -0.85 -3.69 16.47
C ILE A 59 -1.41 -2.27 16.53
N SER A 60 -1.09 -1.49 17.57
CA SER A 60 -1.75 -0.21 17.89
C SER A 60 -1.81 0.81 16.76
N ASN A 61 -0.83 0.84 15.86
CA ASN A 61 -0.76 1.82 14.77
C ASN A 61 -1.59 1.42 13.54
N PHE A 62 -2.15 0.21 13.52
CA PHE A 62 -2.97 -0.28 12.41
C PHE A 62 -4.42 0.18 12.57
N LYS A 63 -5.01 0.66 11.47
CA LYS A 63 -6.46 0.85 11.33
C LYS A 63 -7.08 -0.38 10.69
N ASN A 64 -8.23 -0.81 11.18
CA ASN A 64 -8.96 -1.92 10.56
C ASN A 64 -9.80 -1.45 9.36
N ILE A 65 -9.48 -1.97 8.18
CA ILE A 65 -10.31 -1.89 6.97
C ILE A 65 -10.38 -3.30 6.38
N PRO A 66 -11.41 -4.10 6.72
CA PRO A 66 -11.53 -5.48 6.27
C PRO A 66 -11.44 -5.61 4.74
N LEU A 67 -10.83 -6.69 4.26
CA LEU A 67 -10.64 -6.91 2.81
C LEU A 67 -11.94 -6.77 2.00
N GLY A 68 -13.07 -7.23 2.54
CA GLY A 68 -14.37 -7.15 1.88
C GLY A 68 -14.93 -5.72 1.78
N GLU A 69 -14.52 -4.83 2.69
CA GLU A 69 -14.94 -3.42 2.69
C GLU A 69 -13.96 -2.51 1.94
N LEU A 70 -12.74 -2.99 1.68
CA LEU A 70 -11.66 -2.19 1.12
C LEU A 70 -12.02 -1.52 -0.22
N MET A 71 -12.83 -2.18 -1.07
CA MET A 71 -13.31 -1.60 -2.32
C MET A 71 -14.20 -0.37 -2.14
N HIS A 72 -14.90 -0.26 -1.02
CA HIS A 72 -15.79 0.86 -0.72
C HIS A 72 -15.10 1.92 0.15
N ARG A 73 -14.07 1.51 0.90
CA ARG A 73 -13.38 2.34 1.91
C ARG A 73 -11.99 2.80 1.50
N TYR A 74 -11.49 2.44 0.31
CA TYR A 74 -10.16 2.88 -0.16
C TYR A 74 -10.01 4.41 -0.24
N GLY A 75 -11.11 5.16 -0.36
CA GLY A 75 -11.09 6.62 -0.32
C GLY A 75 -10.67 7.22 1.02
N GLU A 76 -10.66 6.42 2.10
CA GLU A 76 -10.11 6.81 3.40
C GLU A 76 -8.58 6.81 3.41
N LEU A 77 -7.94 6.23 2.39
CA LEU A 77 -6.49 6.08 2.29
C LEU A 77 -5.88 7.20 1.43
N ASN A 78 -4.75 7.73 1.88
CA ASN A 78 -3.97 8.73 1.15
C ASN A 78 -3.12 8.03 0.06
N LYS A 79 -3.14 8.48 -1.20
CA LYS A 79 -2.40 7.78 -2.29
C LYS A 79 -0.91 8.13 -2.33
N GLU A 80 -0.53 9.22 -1.67
CA GLU A 80 0.82 9.79 -1.61
C GLU A 80 1.66 9.12 -0.51
N GLN A 81 1.01 8.65 0.56
CA GLN A 81 1.57 7.86 1.67
C GLN A 81 1.60 6.36 1.35
N GLU A 82 2.63 5.67 1.82
CA GLU A 82 2.78 4.23 1.57
C GLU A 82 1.82 3.41 2.44
N VAL A 83 1.02 2.54 1.81
CA VAL A 83 0.05 1.68 2.51
C VAL A 83 0.72 0.37 2.92
N VAL A 84 0.81 0.14 4.22
CA VAL A 84 1.35 -1.09 4.81
C VAL A 84 0.19 -1.99 5.21
N LEU A 85 0.06 -3.14 4.54
CA LEU A 85 -1.06 -4.07 4.70
C LEU A 85 -0.65 -5.30 5.50
N ILE A 86 -1.43 -5.64 6.52
CA ILE A 86 -1.31 -6.89 7.27
C ILE A 86 -2.63 -7.67 7.27
N CYS A 87 -2.53 -8.98 7.38
CA CYS A 87 -3.65 -9.84 7.74
C CYS A 87 -3.17 -10.97 8.65
N GLN A 88 -3.92 -12.07 8.80
CA GLN A 88 -3.48 -13.19 9.63
C GLN A 88 -2.19 -13.86 9.11
N SER A 89 -2.12 -14.23 7.82
CA SER A 89 -1.00 -15.03 7.27
C SER A 89 -0.25 -14.38 6.10
N GLY A 90 -0.63 -13.17 5.69
CA GLY A 90 -0.15 -12.48 4.48
C GLY A 90 -0.98 -12.71 3.21
N MET A 91 -1.90 -13.69 3.18
CA MET A 91 -2.69 -14.00 1.97
C MET A 91 -3.75 -12.94 1.63
N ARG A 92 -4.54 -12.50 2.63
CA ARG A 92 -5.59 -11.49 2.43
C ARG A 92 -4.98 -10.11 2.14
N SER A 93 -3.91 -9.75 2.83
CA SER A 93 -3.17 -8.50 2.59
C SER A 93 -2.49 -8.46 1.22
N ASN A 94 -2.04 -9.61 0.68
CA ASN A 94 -1.58 -9.68 -0.72
C ASN A 94 -2.72 -9.44 -1.72
N LYS A 95 -3.93 -9.98 -1.47
CA LYS A 95 -5.13 -9.66 -2.28
C LYS A 95 -5.49 -8.18 -2.20
N ALA A 96 -5.48 -7.60 -1.01
CA ALA A 96 -5.67 -6.16 -0.80
C ALA A 96 -4.62 -5.32 -1.55
N SER A 97 -3.36 -5.75 -1.56
CA SER A 97 -2.29 -5.04 -2.25
C SER A 97 -2.52 -4.98 -3.76
N LYS A 98 -2.96 -6.10 -4.36
CA LYS A 98 -3.34 -6.15 -5.79
C LYS A 98 -4.55 -5.28 -6.08
N LEU A 99 -5.52 -5.22 -5.14
CA LEU A 99 -6.69 -4.36 -5.25
C LEU A 99 -6.29 -2.88 -5.28
N LEU A 100 -5.56 -2.42 -4.26
CA LEU A 100 -5.11 -1.04 -4.17
C LEU A 100 -4.22 -0.64 -5.36
N LYS A 101 -3.37 -1.55 -5.86
CA LYS A 101 -2.59 -1.31 -7.07
C LYS A 101 -3.49 -0.99 -8.28
N ARG A 102 -4.58 -1.74 -8.48
CA ARG A 102 -5.56 -1.47 -9.54
C ARG A 102 -6.32 -0.16 -9.34
N LEU A 103 -6.45 0.31 -8.09
CA LEU A 103 -7.09 1.58 -7.73
C LEU A 103 -6.12 2.78 -7.79
N GLY A 104 -4.90 2.58 -8.29
CA GLY A 104 -3.91 3.64 -8.52
C GLY A 104 -2.99 3.96 -7.35
N PHE A 105 -2.96 3.12 -6.32
CA PHE A 105 -1.94 3.23 -5.26
C PHE A 105 -0.59 2.75 -5.80
N SER A 106 0.44 3.59 -5.67
CA SER A 106 1.77 3.35 -6.24
C SER A 106 2.80 2.84 -5.22
N LYS A 107 2.55 3.05 -3.92
CA LYS A 107 3.41 2.64 -2.80
C LYS A 107 2.63 1.73 -1.87
N ILE A 108 2.89 0.43 -1.96
CA ILE A 108 2.17 -0.59 -1.18
C ILE A 108 3.18 -1.58 -0.65
N THR A 109 3.12 -1.84 0.66
CA THR A 109 3.87 -2.88 1.35
C THR A 109 2.93 -3.94 1.89
N ASN A 110 3.24 -5.21 1.64
CA ASN A 110 2.56 -6.36 2.27
C ASN A 110 3.46 -6.98 3.34
N ILE A 111 2.90 -7.20 4.53
CA ILE A 111 3.61 -7.90 5.61
C ILE A 111 3.53 -9.42 5.39
N LYS A 112 4.69 -10.04 5.12
CA LYS A 112 4.84 -11.48 4.99
C LYS A 112 4.62 -12.17 6.34
N GLY A 113 3.95 -13.33 6.33
CA GLY A 113 3.61 -14.07 7.53
C GLY A 113 2.45 -13.48 8.34
N GLY A 114 2.15 -12.19 8.17
CA GLY A 114 1.03 -11.52 8.83
C GLY A 114 1.14 -11.52 10.36
N MET A 115 0.00 -11.39 11.04
CA MET A 115 -0.09 -11.46 12.50
C MET A 115 0.34 -12.82 13.07
N ALA A 116 0.28 -13.91 12.30
CA ALA A 116 0.77 -15.21 12.74
C ALA A 116 2.30 -15.25 12.92
N ALA A 117 3.03 -14.44 12.16
CA ALA A 117 4.48 -14.28 12.29
C ALA A 117 4.85 -13.07 13.16
N TRP A 118 3.86 -12.37 13.72
CA TRP A 118 4.07 -11.28 14.65
C TRP A 118 4.27 -11.86 16.05
N SER A 119 5.52 -12.17 16.39
CA SER A 119 5.90 -12.46 17.76
C SER A 119 5.83 -11.18 18.57
N HIS A 120 4.97 -11.15 19.59
CA HIS A 120 4.96 -10.12 20.63
C HIS A 120 6.41 -9.92 21.12
N GLN A 121 7.01 -8.77 20.83
CA GLN A 121 8.14 -8.23 21.57
C GLN A 121 7.59 -7.31 22.65
#